data_AF-A0A966PXC1-F1
#
_entry.id   AF-A0A966PXC1-F1
#
_cell.length_a   1.000
_cell.length_b   1.000
_cell.length_c   1.000
_cell.angle_alpha   90.00
_cell.angle_beta   90.00
_cell.angle_gamma   90.00
#
_symmetry.space_group_name_H-M   'P 1'
#
loop_
_entity.id
_entity.type
_entity.pdbx_description
1 polymer ?
#
loop_
_entity_poly.entity_id
_entity_poly.type
_entity_poly.pdbx_seq_one_letter_code
_entity_poly.pdbx_strand_id
1 'polypeptide(L)'
;MEQVKNICLRILATFSASGLGVIGAGTIAGVPVWKAVFMAGIAGVATVVEGLSRAFLDDGKLEVDEINQVFSKVDKKAKTEEEV
;
A
#
# COMPACT_ATOMS: atom_id res chain seq x y z
N MET A 1 -0.14 18.26 -12.22
CA MET A 1 0.90 18.35 -11.16
C MET A 1 0.35 17.94 -9.79
N GLU A 2 -0.79 18.46 -9.35
CA GLU A 2 -1.35 18.11 -8.03
C GLU A 2 -1.74 16.64 -7.88
N GLN A 3 -2.33 16.02 -8.89
CA GLN A 3 -2.72 14.60 -8.82
C GLN A 3 -1.51 13.66 -8.70
N VAL A 4 -0.49 13.83 -9.55
CA VAL A 4 0.74 13.02 -9.48
C VAL A 4 1.41 13.18 -8.10
N LYS A 5 1.49 14.41 -7.58
CA LYS A 5 1.99 14.68 -6.23
C LYS A 5 1.17 13.94 -5.16
N ASN A 6 -0.15 13.98 -5.27
CA ASN A 6 -1.06 13.29 -4.35
C ASN A 6 -0.83 11.76 -4.40
N ILE A 7 -0.72 11.17 -5.60
CA ILE A 7 -0.42 9.76 -5.80
C ILE A 7 0.93 9.40 -5.16
N CYS A 8 2.00 10.18 -5.39
CA CYS A 8 3.31 9.94 -4.79
C CYS A 8 3.25 9.96 -3.25
N LEU A 9 2.56 10.95 -2.66
CA LEU A 9 2.39 11.03 -1.21
C LEU A 9 1.59 9.84 -0.66
N ARG A 10 0.55 9.40 -1.37
CA ARG A 10 -0.24 8.24 -0.98
C ARG A 10 0.57 6.94 -1.07
N ILE A 11 1.47 6.79 -2.05
CA ILE A 11 2.39 5.66 -2.12
C ILE A 11 3.32 5.62 -0.90
N LEU A 12 3.87 6.78 -0.49
CA LEU A 12 4.69 6.88 0.72
C LEU A 12 3.89 6.57 1.99
N ALA A 13 2.64 7.03 2.06
CA ALA A 13 1.73 6.72 3.15
C ALA A 13 1.42 5.22 3.21
N THR A 14 1.14 4.58 2.06
CA THR A 14 0.94 3.13 1.94
C THR A 14 2.16 2.36 2.42
N PHE A 15 3.37 2.72 1.99
CA PHE A 15 4.59 2.07 2.46
C PHE A 15 4.71 2.16 3.99
N SER A 16 4.49 3.36 4.54
CA SER A 16 4.60 3.62 5.98
C SER A 16 3.54 2.84 6.76
N ALA A 17 2.28 2.86 6.32
CA ALA A 17 1.19 2.15 6.98
C ALA A 17 1.42 0.63 6.98
N SER A 18 1.70 0.04 5.82
CA SER A 18 1.94 -1.41 5.70
C SER A 18 3.21 -1.84 6.43
N GLY A 19 4.29 -1.07 6.33
CA GLY A 19 5.57 -1.37 6.98
C GLY A 19 5.49 -1.28 8.50
N LEU A 20 4.84 -0.24 9.05
CA LEU A 20 4.72 -0.06 10.49
C LEU A 20 3.77 -1.08 11.13
N GLY A 21 2.73 -1.54 10.40
CA GLY A 21 1.76 -2.53 10.90
C GLY A 21 2.38 -3.88 11.29
N VAL A 22 3.52 -4.26 10.69
CA VAL A 22 4.15 -5.57 10.93
C VAL A 22 5.22 -5.56 12.03
N ILE A 23 5.47 -4.44 12.72
CA ILE A 23 6.53 -4.36 13.74
C ILE A 23 6.28 -5.34 14.89
N GLY A 24 5.04 -5.42 15.38
CA GLY A 24 4.66 -6.35 16.45
C GLY A 24 4.84 -7.81 16.03
N ALA A 25 4.22 -8.20 14.91
CA ALA A 25 4.32 -9.55 14.37
C ALA A 25 5.77 -9.95 14.04
N GLY A 26 6.56 -9.05 13.43
CA GLY A 26 7.96 -9.29 13.09
C GLY A 26 8.84 -9.55 14.32
N THR A 27 8.56 -8.86 15.43
CA THR A 27 9.28 -9.06 16.70
C THR A 27 8.99 -10.44 17.29
N ILE A 28 7.73 -10.87 17.27
CA ILE A 28 7.30 -12.19 17.78
C ILE A 28 7.86 -13.32 16.90
N ALA A 29 7.88 -13.12 15.58
CA ALA A 29 8.38 -14.10 14.61
C ALA A 29 9.93 -14.20 14.56
N GLY A 30 10.66 -13.40 15.34
CA GLY A 30 12.13 -13.40 15.36
C GLY A 30 12.79 -12.88 14.08
N VAL A 31 12.03 -12.18 13.22
CA VAL A 31 12.55 -11.56 12.00
C VAL A 31 13.11 -10.19 12.35
N PRO A 32 14.30 -9.80 11.85
CA PRO A 32 14.81 -8.45 12.05
C PRO A 32 13.78 -7.40 11.61
N VAL A 33 13.38 -6.52 12.53
CA VAL A 33 12.24 -5.60 12.34
C VAL A 33 12.35 -4.80 11.04
N TRP A 34 13.53 -4.29 10.71
CA TRP A 34 13.74 -3.55 9.47
C TRP A 34 13.44 -4.39 8.22
N LYS A 35 13.78 -5.69 8.20
CA LYS A 35 13.45 -6.58 7.07
C LYS A 35 11.93 -6.78 6.97
N ALA A 36 11.26 -6.99 8.10
CA ALA A 36 9.80 -7.14 8.13
C ALA A 36 9.11 -5.87 7.60
N VAL A 37 9.51 -4.70 8.08
CA VAL A 37 8.98 -3.39 7.64
C VAL A 37 9.17 -3.20 6.14
N PHE A 38 10.36 -3.46 5.60
CA PHE A 38 10.62 -3.30 4.17
C PHE A 38 9.83 -4.31 3.32
N MET A 39 9.71 -5.57 3.76
CA MET A 39 8.91 -6.57 3.05
C MET A 39 7.44 -6.16 2.98
N ALA A 40 6.84 -5.77 4.10
CA ALA A 40 5.44 -5.35 4.15
C ALA A 40 5.20 -4.03 3.42
N GLY A 41 6.09 -3.04 3.60
CA GLY A 41 6.01 -1.76 2.92
C GLY A 41 6.09 -1.90 1.39
N ILE A 42 7.03 -2.71 0.88
CA ILE A 42 7.14 -2.97 -0.56
C ILE A 42 5.91 -3.73 -1.08
N ALA A 43 5.39 -4.70 -0.33
CA ALA A 43 4.18 -5.43 -0.72
C ALA A 43 2.95 -4.51 -0.81
N GLY A 44 2.79 -3.57 0.12
CA GLY A 44 1.76 -2.54 0.08
C GLY A 44 1.89 -1.65 -1.15
N VAL A 45 3.10 -1.16 -1.44
CA VAL A 45 3.38 -0.33 -2.63
C VAL A 45 3.10 -1.11 -3.92
N ALA A 46 3.52 -2.38 -4.01
CA ALA A 46 3.29 -3.23 -5.17
C ALA A 46 1.79 -3.36 -5.47
N THR A 47 0.96 -3.54 -4.44
CA THR A 47 -0.51 -3.62 -4.57
C THR A 47 -1.09 -2.36 -5.21
N VAL A 48 -0.65 -1.17 -4.77
CA VAL A 48 -1.12 0.11 -5.31
C VAL A 48 -0.64 0.32 -6.73
N VAL A 49 0.67 0.12 -6.98
CA VAL A 49 1.27 0.33 -8.30
C VAL A 49 0.64 -0.59 -9.34
N GLU A 50 0.41 -1.85 -9.00
CA GLU A 50 -0.31 -2.79 -9.86
C GLU A 50 -1.74 -2.31 -10.12
N GLY A 51 -2.47 -1.91 -9.07
CA GLY A 51 -3.85 -1.44 -9.20
C GLY A 51 -3.98 -0.21 -10.10
N LEU A 52 -3.11 0.79 -9.92
CA LEU A 52 -3.05 1.99 -10.76
C LEU A 52 -2.67 1.64 -12.21
N SER A 53 -1.72 0.72 -12.39
CA SER A 53 -1.31 0.29 -13.74
C SER A 53 -2.46 -0.40 -14.47
N ARG A 54 -3.20 -1.28 -13.79
CA ARG A 54 -4.36 -1.98 -14.38
C ARG A 54 -5.49 -1.02 -14.73
N ALA A 55 -5.79 -0.05 -13.87
CA ALA A 55 -6.80 0.97 -14.16
C ALA A 55 -6.39 1.80 -15.40
N PHE A 56 -5.14 2.27 -15.45
CA PHE A 56 -4.65 3.02 -16.61
C PHE A 56 -4.64 2.20 -17.91
N LEU A 57 -4.40 0.89 -17.85
CA LEU A 57 -4.43 0.03 -19.02
C LEU A 57 -5.85 -0.22 -19.56
N ASP A 58 -6.90 0.05 -18.78
CA ASP A 58 -8.29 -0.17 -19.19
C ASP A 58 -8.74 0.87 -20.23
N ASP A 59 -8.45 2.15 -20.00
CA ASP A 59 -8.91 3.25 -20.86
C ASP A 59 -7.89 4.37 -21.12
N GLY A 60 -6.65 4.23 -20.63
CA GLY A 60 -5.57 5.19 -20.82
C GLY A 60 -5.66 6.43 -19.92
N LYS A 61 -6.56 6.46 -18.93
CA LYS A 61 -6.67 7.53 -17.94
C LYS A 61 -6.74 6.95 -16.53
N LEU A 62 -6.62 7.83 -15.55
CA LEU A 62 -6.80 7.49 -14.14
C LEU A 62 -7.80 8.48 -13.56
N GLU A 63 -9.03 8.03 -13.39
CA GLU A 63 -10.06 8.81 -12.73
C GLU A 63 -9.86 8.82 -11.22
N VAL A 64 -10.32 9.90 -10.57
CA VAL A 64 -10.12 10.10 -9.12
C VAL A 64 -10.73 8.95 -8.32
N ASP A 65 -11.88 8.43 -8.76
CA ASP A 65 -12.55 7.33 -8.08
C ASP A 65 -11.78 6.01 -8.20
N GLU A 66 -11.16 5.74 -9.34
CA GLU A 66 -10.31 4.55 -9.54
C GLU A 66 -9.06 4.61 -8.66
N ILE A 67 -8.41 5.77 -8.62
CA ILE A 67 -7.27 6.02 -7.73
C ILE A 67 -7.70 5.76 -6.29
N ASN A 68 -8.82 6.35 -5.84
CA ASN A 68 -9.32 6.17 -4.49
C ASN A 68 -9.61 4.70 -4.16
N GLN A 69 -10.27 3.98 -5.07
CA GLN A 69 -10.56 2.57 -4.93
C GLN A 69 -9.28 1.72 -4.78
N VAL A 70 -8.24 1.99 -5.57
CA VAL A 70 -6.96 1.27 -5.49
C VAL A 70 -6.32 1.44 -4.11
N PHE A 71 -6.23 2.66 -3.61
CA PHE A 71 -5.63 2.93 -2.29
C PHE A 71 -6.47 2.40 -1.13
N SER A 72 -7.79 2.41 -1.23
CA SER A 72 -8.67 1.83 -0.19
C SER A 72 -8.50 0.31 -0.03
N LYS A 73 -7.98 -0.40 -1.04
CA LYS A 73 -7.70 -1.84 -0.92
C LYS A 73 -6.61 -2.14 0.09
N VAL A 74 -5.59 -1.29 0.19
CA VAL A 74 -4.49 -1.50 1.16
C VAL A 74 -4.97 -1.26 2.59
N ASP A 75 -5.78 -0.23 2.81
CA ASP A 75 -6.37 0.09 4.11
C ASP A 75 -7.29 -1.05 4.62
N LYS A 76 -8.16 -1.57 3.73
CA LYS A 76 -9.03 -2.71 4.06
C LYS A 76 -8.25 -3.99 4.35
N LYS A 77 -7.19 -4.26 3.58
CA LYS A 77 -6.34 -5.44 3.80
C LYS A 77 -5.68 -5.41 5.17
N ALA A 78 -5.22 -4.23 5.62
CA ALA A 78 -4.65 -4.07 6.95
C ALA A 78 -5.65 -4.41 8.06
N LYS A 79 -6.91 -3.96 7.95
CA LYS A 79 -7.96 -4.27 8.96
C LYS A 79 -8.26 -5.76 9.06
N THR A 80 -8.37 -6.46 7.93
CA THR A 80 -8.66 -7.90 7.94
C THR A 80 -7.53 -8.72 8.56
N GLU A 81 -6.28 -8.27 8.46
CA GLU A 81 -5.13 -8.96 9.06
C GLU A 81 -4.99 -8.70 10.58
N GLU A 82 -5.60 -7.65 11.12
CA GLU A 82 -5.57 -7.30 12.55
C GLU A 82 -6.63 -8.05 13.40
N GLU A 83 -7.68 -8.58 12.76
CA GLU A 83 -8.80 -9.28 13.42
C GLU A 83 -8.63 -10.82 13.48
N VAL A 84 -7.49 -11.36 13.05
CA VAL A 84 -7.19 -12.82 13.00
C VAL A 84 -6.08 -13.16 14.00
#